data_AF-A0A0B8P3S9-F1
#
_entry.id   AF-A0A0B8P3S9-F1
#
_cell.length_a   1.000
_cell.length_b   1.000
_cell.length_c   1.000
_cell.angle_alpha   90.00
_cell.angle_beta   90.00
_cell.angle_gamma   90.00
#
_symmetry.space_group_name_H-M   'P 1'
#
loop_
_entity.id
_entity.type
_entity.pdbx_description
1 polymer ?
#
loop_
_entity_poly.entity_id
_entity_poly.type
_entity_poly.pdbx_seq_one_letter_code
_entity_poly.pdbx_strand_id
1 'polypeptide(L)'
;MARTVKQVRGQHVDAVRKFAFAFLTPTLFFGAMSRADLEVLPSWQMVGGYLVSIMLLFFVVRLFLSQSQVQSVAESNVKSISALYPNAVGVGVPLIFSLYGNEAELMLMGIVFVNLVLILPAFNVLMIRSGEEGFYSYSKVATDPILLAIVGGA
;
A
#
# COMPACT_ATOMS: atom_id res chain seq x y z
N MET A 1 -24.11 22.76 -18.61
CA MET A 1 -22.63 22.75 -18.73
C MET A 1 -21.89 22.22 -17.51
N ALA A 2 -22.18 22.67 -16.28
CA ALA A 2 -21.45 22.23 -15.07
C ALA A 2 -21.51 20.71 -14.78
N ARG A 3 -22.65 20.05 -15.06
CA ARG A 3 -22.79 18.58 -14.91
C ARG A 3 -21.92 17.79 -15.90
N THR A 4 -21.87 18.22 -17.16
CA THR A 4 -21.09 17.57 -18.23
C THR A 4 -19.59 17.68 -17.98
N VAL A 5 -19.10 18.84 -17.52
CA VAL A 5 -17.69 19.02 -17.13
C VAL A 5 -17.32 18.14 -15.93
N LYS A 6 -18.21 17.99 -14.95
CA LYS A 6 -17.98 17.12 -13.78
C LYS A 6 -17.92 15.64 -14.17
N GLN A 7 -18.74 15.22 -15.15
CA GLN A 7 -18.81 13.84 -15.63
C GLN A 7 -17.61 13.46 -16.50
N VAL A 8 -17.17 14.36 -17.39
CA VAL A 8 -15.94 14.20 -18.19
C VAL A 8 -14.71 14.16 -17.28
N ARG A 9 -14.64 15.02 -16.26
CA ARG A 9 -13.56 15.00 -15.27
C ARG A 9 -13.50 13.69 -14.48
N GLY A 10 -14.66 13.13 -14.11
CA GLY A 10 -14.76 11.83 -13.43
C GLY A 10 -14.19 10.68 -14.28
N GLN A 11 -14.61 10.60 -15.55
CA GLN A 11 -14.13 9.55 -16.46
C GLN A 11 -12.62 9.61 -16.73
N HIS A 12 -12.05 10.80 -16.89
CA HIS A 12 -10.61 10.93 -17.10
C HIS A 12 -9.81 10.60 -15.84
N VAL A 13 -10.27 11.01 -14.65
CA VAL A 13 -9.62 10.64 -13.38
C VAL A 13 -9.65 9.13 -13.17
N ASP A 14 -10.77 8.46 -13.49
CA ASP A 14 -10.87 7.01 -13.40
C ASP A 14 -9.98 6.29 -14.41
N ALA A 15 -9.86 6.81 -15.63
CA ALA A 15 -8.96 6.24 -16.65
C ALA A 15 -7.49 6.35 -16.24
N VAL A 16 -7.06 7.53 -15.76
CA VAL A 16 -5.70 7.74 -15.26
C VAL A 16 -5.43 6.86 -14.05
N ARG A 17 -6.39 6.76 -13.12
CA ARG A 17 -6.29 5.86 -11.96
C ARG A 17 -6.12 4.41 -12.38
N LYS A 18 -6.97 3.92 -13.30
CA LYS A 18 -6.89 2.54 -13.82
C LYS A 18 -5.54 2.28 -14.48
N PHE A 19 -5.06 3.20 -15.31
CA PHE A 19 -3.75 3.09 -15.95
C PHE A 19 -2.61 3.08 -14.92
N ALA A 20 -2.65 3.96 -13.93
CA ALA A 20 -1.65 4.03 -12.88
C ALA A 20 -1.57 2.70 -12.12
N PHE A 21 -2.69 2.18 -11.62
CA PHE A 21 -2.71 0.94 -10.86
C PHE A 21 -2.45 -0.32 -11.71
N ALA A 22 -2.85 -0.34 -12.99
CA ALA A 22 -2.68 -1.51 -13.85
C ALA A 22 -1.29 -1.61 -14.48
N PHE A 23 -0.59 -0.48 -14.73
CA PHE A 23 0.68 -0.46 -15.45
C PHE A 23 1.80 0.26 -14.69
N LEU A 24 1.57 1.50 -14.24
CA LEU A 24 2.66 2.30 -13.64
C LEU A 24 3.10 1.73 -12.29
N THR A 25 2.17 1.35 -11.43
CA THR A 25 2.43 0.81 -10.10
C THR A 25 3.18 -0.53 -10.17
N PRO A 26 2.75 -1.54 -10.95
CA PRO A 26 3.54 -2.76 -11.15
C PRO A 26 4.94 -2.47 -11.70
N THR A 27 5.07 -1.61 -12.72
CA THR A 27 6.38 -1.30 -13.34
C THR A 27 7.33 -0.63 -12.35
N LEU A 28 6.83 0.32 -11.55
CA LEU A 28 7.59 0.98 -10.49
C LEU A 28 8.12 -0.04 -9.49
N PHE A 29 7.27 -0.97 -9.05
CA PHE A 29 7.66 -1.96 -8.05
C PHE A 29 8.60 -3.03 -8.62
N PHE A 30 8.38 -3.48 -9.85
CA PHE A 30 9.34 -4.35 -10.53
C PHE A 30 10.72 -3.71 -10.61
N GLY A 31 10.80 -2.45 -11.08
CA GLY A 31 12.07 -1.74 -11.21
C GLY A 31 12.74 -1.40 -9.88
N ALA A 32 11.95 -1.19 -8.81
CA ALA A 32 12.46 -1.04 -7.45
C ALA A 32 13.06 -2.35 -6.94
N MET A 33 12.36 -3.47 -7.16
CA MET A 33 12.83 -4.79 -6.74
C MET A 33 14.06 -5.26 -7.51
N SER A 34 14.12 -5.02 -8.83
CA SER A 34 15.26 -5.43 -9.64
C SER A 34 16.57 -4.72 -9.26
N ARG A 35 16.48 -3.65 -8.46
CA ARG A 35 17.61 -2.86 -7.95
C ARG A 35 17.82 -3.06 -6.45
N ALA A 36 16.90 -3.75 -5.78
CA ALA A 36 16.98 -4.00 -4.35
C ALA A 36 18.07 -5.03 -4.09
N ASP A 37 19.01 -4.70 -3.23
CA ASP A 37 19.99 -5.66 -2.76
C ASP A 37 19.37 -6.50 -1.64
N LEU A 38 18.95 -7.72 -1.99
CA LEU A 38 18.36 -8.68 -1.06
C LEU A 38 19.38 -9.27 -0.08
N GLU A 39 20.68 -9.09 -0.30
CA GLU A 39 21.71 -9.49 0.66
C GLU A 39 21.80 -8.51 1.83
N VAL A 40 21.30 -7.28 1.65
CA VAL A 40 21.24 -6.21 2.67
C VAL A 40 19.81 -6.05 3.21
N LEU A 41 19.13 -7.16 3.47
CA LEU A 41 17.81 -7.12 4.08
C LEU A 41 17.89 -6.56 5.52
N PRO A 42 16.91 -5.73 5.93
CA PRO A 42 16.86 -5.23 7.30
C PRO A 42 16.80 -6.39 8.29
N SER A 43 17.43 -6.20 9.47
CA SER A 43 17.45 -7.25 10.49
C SER A 43 16.04 -7.68 10.88
N TRP A 44 15.88 -8.94 11.29
CA TRP A 44 14.58 -9.46 11.69
C TRP A 44 13.96 -8.68 12.87
N GLN A 45 14.79 -8.08 13.73
CA GLN A 45 14.32 -7.21 14.80
C GLN A 45 13.70 -5.91 14.25
N MET A 46 14.32 -5.33 13.22
CA MET A 46 13.81 -4.12 12.57
C MET A 46 12.49 -4.40 11.84
N VAL A 47 12.42 -5.50 11.10
CA VAL A 47 11.17 -5.95 10.44
C VAL A 47 10.08 -6.22 11.47
N GLY A 48 10.40 -6.94 12.55
CA GLY A 48 9.47 -7.21 13.63
C GLY A 48 8.96 -5.93 14.31
N GLY A 49 9.85 -5.00 14.63
CA GLY A 49 9.49 -3.70 15.19
C GLY A 49 8.58 -2.91 14.25
N TYR A 50 8.91 -2.87 12.97
CA TYR A 50 8.10 -2.21 11.94
C TYR A 50 6.69 -2.80 11.86
N LEU A 51 6.56 -4.13 11.80
CA LEU A 51 5.28 -4.83 11.74
C LEU A 51 4.44 -4.59 12.99
N VAL A 52 5.06 -4.63 14.18
CA VAL A 52 4.37 -4.33 15.44
C VAL A 52 3.87 -2.89 15.45
N SER A 53 4.68 -1.92 15.01
CA SER A 53 4.27 -0.52 14.94
C SER A 53 3.09 -0.31 13.99
N ILE A 54 3.11 -0.91 12.81
CA ILE A 54 2.00 -0.86 11.85
C ILE A 54 0.73 -1.48 12.46
N MET A 55 0.84 -2.67 13.03
CA MET A 55 -0.31 -3.36 13.63
C MET A 55 -0.91 -2.55 14.77
N LEU A 56 -0.06 -1.99 15.64
CA LEU A 56 -0.50 -1.16 16.75
C LEU A 56 -1.22 0.10 16.24
N LEU A 57 -0.66 0.77 15.23
CA LEU A 57 -1.31 1.92 14.60
C LEU A 57 -2.67 1.54 13.98
N PHE A 58 -2.75 0.41 13.29
CA PHE A 58 -4.00 -0.09 12.70
C PHE A 58 -5.07 -0.29 13.76
N PHE A 59 -4.73 -0.98 14.85
CA PHE A 59 -5.66 -1.25 15.94
C PHE A 59 -6.06 0.03 16.67
N VAL A 60 -5.13 0.96 16.92
CA VAL A 60 -5.44 2.25 17.56
C VAL A 60 -6.45 3.04 16.71
N VAL A 61 -6.19 3.19 15.41
CA VAL A 61 -7.11 3.91 14.51
C VAL A 61 -8.44 3.17 14.40
N ARG A 62 -8.43 1.84 14.32
CA ARG A 62 -9.65 1.04 14.23
C ARG A 62 -10.49 1.13 15.49
N LEU A 63 -9.87 1.07 16.68
CA LEU A 63 -10.56 1.24 17.96
C LEU A 63 -11.18 2.64 18.05
N PHE A 64 -10.42 3.67 17.68
CA PHE A 64 -10.92 5.04 17.62
C PHE A 64 -12.13 5.17 16.67
N LEU A 65 -12.07 4.58 15.48
CA LEU A 65 -13.17 4.61 14.52
C LEU A 65 -14.36 3.76 14.97
N SER A 66 -14.15 2.66 15.69
CA SER A 66 -15.21 1.79 16.20
C SER A 66 -16.09 2.45 17.27
N GLN A 67 -15.58 3.50 17.93
CA GLN A 67 -16.38 4.32 18.85
C GLN A 67 -17.39 5.21 18.11
N SER A 68 -17.24 5.40 16.80
CA SER A 68 -18.21 6.10 15.97
C SER A 68 -19.27 5.12 15.45
N GLN A 69 -20.50 5.22 15.97
CA GLN A 69 -21.66 4.39 15.56
C GLN A 69 -22.10 4.58 14.09
N VAL A 70 -21.41 5.43 13.32
CA VAL A 70 -21.83 5.89 12.00
C VAL A 70 -21.19 5.09 10.85
N GLN A 71 -20.11 4.35 11.10
CA GLN A 71 -19.31 3.74 10.03
C GLN A 71 -19.47 2.22 9.98
N SER A 72 -19.49 1.68 8.76
CA SER A 72 -19.47 0.23 8.56
C SER A 72 -18.11 -0.36 8.95
N VAL A 73 -18.08 -1.67 9.24
CA VAL A 73 -16.82 -2.40 9.54
C VAL A 73 -15.82 -2.27 8.39
N ALA A 74 -16.31 -2.33 7.15
CA ALA A 74 -15.52 -2.15 5.96
C ALA A 74 -14.93 -0.73 5.84
N GLU A 75 -15.75 0.30 6.04
CA GLU A 75 -15.32 1.68 5.96
C GLU A 75 -14.25 1.99 7.03
N SER A 76 -14.42 1.47 8.24
CA SER A 76 -13.44 1.54 9.32
C SER A 76 -12.13 0.86 8.94
N ASN A 77 -12.18 -0.34 8.34
CA ASN A 77 -10.99 -1.06 7.88
C ASN A 77 -10.24 -0.28 6.78
N VAL A 78 -10.95 0.27 5.79
CA VAL A 78 -10.37 1.08 4.72
C VAL A 78 -9.66 2.30 5.28
N LYS A 79 -10.29 3.02 6.21
CA LYS A 79 -9.71 4.21 6.86
C LYS A 79 -8.50 3.85 7.72
N SER A 80 -8.58 2.79 8.51
CA SER A 80 -7.45 2.31 9.32
C SER A 80 -6.27 1.88 8.46
N ILE A 81 -6.49 1.19 7.34
CA ILE A 81 -5.41 0.83 6.41
C ILE A 81 -4.85 2.05 5.69
N SER A 82 -5.69 3.03 5.36
CA SER A 82 -5.22 4.30 4.77
C SER A 82 -4.26 5.06 5.71
N ALA A 83 -4.39 4.88 7.03
CA ALA A 83 -3.44 5.43 8.01
C ALA A 83 -2.10 4.67 8.05
N LEU A 84 -2.05 3.43 7.55
CA LEU A 84 -0.82 2.62 7.47
C LEU A 84 -0.01 2.86 6.20
N TYR A 85 -0.62 3.48 5.19
CA TYR A 85 0.04 3.96 3.99
C TYR A 85 0.31 5.46 4.14
N PRO A 86 1.30 5.89 4.94
CA PRO A 86 1.81 7.23 4.77
C PRO A 86 2.30 7.34 3.33
N ASN A 87 2.38 8.55 2.81
CA ASN A 87 2.95 8.83 1.50
C ASN A 87 4.47 8.60 1.54
N ALA A 88 4.90 7.37 1.83
CA ALA A 88 6.28 6.99 2.09
C ALA A 88 7.09 7.11 0.81
N VAL A 89 6.48 6.85 -0.35
CA VAL A 89 7.12 7.04 -1.64
C VAL A 89 7.20 8.52 -2.03
N GLY A 90 6.11 9.28 -1.89
CA GLY A 90 6.07 10.68 -2.33
C GLY A 90 6.72 11.69 -1.37
N VAL A 91 6.71 11.40 -0.07
CA VAL A 91 7.24 12.28 0.99
C VAL A 91 8.35 11.59 1.78
N GLY A 92 8.18 10.31 2.12
CA GLY A 92 9.16 9.56 2.91
C GLY A 92 10.51 9.39 2.21
N VAL A 93 10.51 9.04 0.92
CA VAL A 93 11.73 8.88 0.11
C VAL A 93 12.51 10.19 0.02
N PRO A 94 11.93 11.32 -0.44
CA PRO A 94 12.67 12.58 -0.47
C PRO A 94 13.19 13.01 0.91
N LEU A 95 12.41 12.80 1.98
CA LEU A 95 12.80 13.17 3.34
C LEU A 95 14.00 12.35 3.82
N ILE A 96 13.95 11.02 3.66
CA ILE A 96 15.04 10.14 4.09
C ILE A 96 16.30 10.39 3.27
N PHE A 97 16.18 10.55 1.95
CA PHE A 97 17.31 10.92 1.10
C PHE A 97 17.90 12.28 1.51
N SER A 98 17.06 13.27 1.81
CA SER A 98 17.53 14.60 2.21
C SER A 98 18.25 14.61 3.57
N LEU A 99 17.91 13.70 4.48
CA LEU A 99 18.46 13.67 5.84
C LEU A 99 19.63 12.69 5.99
N TYR A 100 19.58 11.56 5.28
CA TYR A 100 20.50 10.44 5.47
C TYR A 100 21.27 10.05 4.20
N GLY A 101 21.03 10.72 3.07
CA GLY A 101 21.71 10.46 1.81
C GLY A 101 21.36 9.09 1.20
N ASN A 102 22.18 8.66 0.24
CA ASN A 102 21.93 7.45 -0.54
C ASN A 102 22.05 6.15 0.28
N GLU A 103 22.75 6.16 1.41
CA GLU A 103 22.91 4.97 2.26
C GLU A 103 21.58 4.51 2.88
N ALA A 104 20.63 5.44 3.08
CA ALA A 104 19.31 5.13 3.62
C ALA A 104 18.31 4.63 2.56
N GLU A 105 18.67 4.66 1.28
CA GLU A 105 17.86 4.13 0.17
C GLU A 105 17.59 2.63 0.36
N LEU A 106 18.63 1.87 0.71
CA LEU A 106 18.56 0.42 0.92
C LEU A 106 17.57 0.06 2.04
N MET A 107 17.69 0.74 3.18
CA MET A 107 16.83 0.52 4.34
C MET A 107 15.37 0.88 4.04
N LEU A 108 15.15 1.96 3.28
CA LEU A 108 13.83 2.40 2.87
C LEU A 108 13.20 1.45 1.85
N MET A 109 13.97 0.95 0.88
CA MET A 109 13.51 -0.04 -0.09
C MET A 109 13.12 -1.36 0.58
N GLY A 110 13.88 -1.81 1.60
CA GLY A 110 13.52 -2.97 2.41
C GLY A 110 12.18 -2.79 3.15
N ILE A 111 11.93 -1.60 3.72
CA ILE A 111 10.64 -1.28 4.36
C ILE A 111 9.51 -1.23 3.32
N VAL A 112 9.73 -0.59 2.17
CA VAL A 112 8.75 -0.52 1.08
C VAL A 112 8.40 -1.93 0.61
N PHE A 113 9.38 -2.80 0.42
CA PHE A 113 9.16 -4.21 0.09
C PHE A 113 8.28 -4.92 1.13
N VAL A 114 8.62 -4.82 2.42
CA VAL A 114 7.83 -5.42 3.51
C VAL A 114 6.37 -4.92 3.49
N ASN A 115 6.14 -3.63 3.25
CA ASN A 115 4.78 -3.11 3.11
C ASN A 115 4.03 -3.74 1.93
N LEU A 116 4.68 -3.80 0.77
CA LEU A 116 4.01 -4.21 -0.45
C LEU A 116 3.74 -5.72 -0.47
N VAL A 117 4.64 -6.53 0.11
CA VAL A 117 4.48 -7.99 0.17
C VAL A 117 3.53 -8.42 1.29
N LEU A 118 3.53 -7.75 2.44
CA LEU A 118 2.74 -8.19 3.59
C LEU A 118 1.44 -7.39 3.75
N ILE A 119 1.51 -6.06 3.66
CA ILE A 119 0.36 -5.20 3.98
C ILE A 119 -0.66 -5.17 2.84
N LEU A 120 -0.21 -5.15 1.57
CA LEU A 120 -1.09 -5.13 0.40
C LEU A 120 -1.97 -6.39 0.31
N PRO A 121 -1.43 -7.62 0.46
CA PRO A 121 -2.27 -8.82 0.53
C PRO A 121 -3.14 -8.87 1.78
N ALA A 122 -2.61 -8.46 2.94
CA ALA A 122 -3.39 -8.40 4.18
C ALA A 122 -4.60 -7.46 4.05
N PHE A 123 -4.43 -6.32 3.37
CA PHE A 123 -5.51 -5.41 3.03
C PHE A 123 -6.58 -6.10 2.18
N ASN A 124 -6.18 -6.72 1.06
CA ASN A 124 -7.11 -7.41 0.18
C ASN A 124 -7.90 -8.51 0.92
N VAL A 125 -7.22 -9.28 1.79
CA VAL A 125 -7.86 -10.30 2.63
C VAL A 125 -8.86 -9.69 3.62
N LEU A 126 -8.50 -8.59 4.30
CA LEU A 126 -9.39 -7.90 5.22
C LEU A 126 -10.62 -7.33 4.52
N MET A 127 -10.47 -6.82 3.30
CA MET A 127 -11.57 -6.31 2.48
C MET A 127 -12.52 -7.43 2.07
N ILE A 128 -12.00 -8.58 1.62
CA ILE A 128 -12.81 -9.77 1.33
C ILE A 128 -13.60 -10.19 2.57
N ARG A 129 -12.96 -10.24 3.74
CA ARG A 129 -13.63 -10.61 5.01
C ARG A 129 -14.67 -9.58 5.48
N SER A 130 -14.52 -8.32 5.09
CA SER A 130 -15.46 -7.26 5.44
C SER A 130 -16.70 -7.23 4.53
N GLY A 131 -16.73 -8.07 3.48
CA GLY A 131 -17.87 -8.20 2.58
C GLY A 131 -18.03 -7.04 1.60
N GLU A 132 -16.94 -6.32 1.29
CA GLU A 132 -17.01 -5.15 0.42
C GLU A 132 -17.24 -5.47 -1.05
N GLU A 133 -18.02 -4.60 -1.71
CA GLU A 133 -18.35 -4.78 -3.11
C GLU A 133 -17.13 -4.54 -4.01
N GLY A 134 -16.66 -5.60 -4.68
CA GLY A 134 -15.50 -5.58 -5.57
C GLY A 134 -14.34 -6.49 -5.12
N PHE A 135 -14.32 -6.93 -3.86
CA PHE A 135 -13.26 -7.77 -3.28
C PHE A 135 -13.79 -9.16 -2.91
N TYR A 136 -13.79 -10.10 -3.86
CA TYR A 136 -14.48 -11.39 -3.67
C TYR A 136 -13.62 -12.65 -3.77
N SER A 137 -12.36 -12.53 -4.20
CA SER A 137 -11.58 -13.71 -4.56
C SER A 137 -10.16 -13.64 -4.06
N TYR A 138 -9.80 -14.58 -3.20
CA TYR A 138 -8.44 -14.80 -2.73
C TYR A 138 -7.50 -15.21 -3.88
N SER A 139 -7.99 -15.90 -4.91
CA SER A 139 -7.15 -16.26 -6.07
C SER A 139 -6.76 -15.02 -6.89
N LYS A 140 -7.64 -14.01 -6.97
CA LYS A 140 -7.30 -12.72 -7.59
C LYS A 140 -6.23 -11.94 -6.83
N VAL A 141 -6.12 -12.15 -5.51
CA VAL A 141 -5.03 -11.58 -4.71
C VAL A 141 -3.72 -12.23 -5.11
N ALA A 142 -3.67 -13.56 -5.24
CA ALA A 142 -2.46 -14.27 -5.64
C ALA A 142 -1.99 -13.92 -7.06
N THR A 143 -2.92 -13.54 -7.96
CA THR A 143 -2.61 -13.12 -9.34
C THR A 143 -2.56 -11.60 -9.50
N ASP A 144 -2.44 -10.84 -8.40
CA ASP A 144 -2.37 -9.38 -8.46
C ASP A 144 -1.13 -8.95 -9.27
N PRO A 145 -1.27 -8.17 -10.35
CA PRO A 145 -0.14 -7.70 -11.16
C PRO A 145 0.95 -7.00 -10.35
N ILE A 146 0.57 -6.33 -9.25
CA ILE A 146 1.50 -5.69 -8.32
C ILE A 146 2.34 -6.75 -7.59
N LEU A 147 1.71 -7.78 -7.05
CA LEU A 147 2.42 -8.87 -6.37
C LEU A 147 3.30 -9.66 -7.33
N LEU A 148 2.80 -9.96 -8.53
CA LEU A 148 3.58 -10.63 -9.56
C LEU A 148 4.79 -9.79 -10.00
N ALA A 149 4.63 -8.47 -10.12
CA ALA A 149 5.73 -7.57 -10.44
C ALA A 149 6.79 -7.49 -9.32
N ILE A 150 6.36 -7.51 -8.05
CA ILE A 150 7.28 -7.53 -6.91
C ILE A 150 8.06 -8.85 -6.85
N VAL A 151 7.37 -9.98 -6.94
CA VAL A 151 7.99 -11.31 -6.90
C VAL A 151 8.85 -11.56 -8.13
N GLY A 152 8.40 -11.15 -9.32
CA GLY A 152 9.16 -11.32 -10.56
C GLY A 152 10.34 -10.37 -10.71
N GLY A 153 10.38 -9.28 -9.94
CA GLY A 153 11.50 -8.34 -9.92
C GLY A 153 12.53 -8.63 -8.82
N ALA A 154 12.19 -9.43 -7.81
CA ALA A 154 13.08 -9.89 -6.74
C ALA A 154 13.99 -11.04 -7.23
#